data_AF-A0A536ZB56-F1
#
_entry.id   AF-A0A536ZB56-F1
#
_cell.length_a   1.000
_cell.length_b   1.000
_cell.length_c   1.000
_cell.angle_alpha   90.00
_cell.angle_beta   90.00
_cell.angle_gamma   90.00
#
_symmetry.space_group_name_H-M   'P 1'
#
loop_
_entity.id
_entity.type
_entity.pdbx_description
1 polymer ?
#
loop_
_entity_poly.entity_id
_entity_poly.type
_entity_poly.pdbx_seq_one_letter_code
_entity_poly.pdbx_strand_id
1 'polypeptide(L)'
;MRKRTLGNSGLQVSAVGLGCMGLSYGYGPAVDKQVGISLIRSAFERGVTFFDTAEVYGPFTNEELVGEALAPFRDQVVIATKFGFDIDPKDGKQRGLNSRPEHVKKVAEASLKRLKVSVIDLFY
;
A
#
# COMPACT_ATOMS: atom_id res chain seq x y z
N MET A 1 4.95 -9.61 -18.63
CA MET A 1 4.45 -8.23 -18.43
C MET A 1 5.49 -7.23 -18.93
N ARG A 2 5.12 -6.14 -19.62
CA ARG A 2 6.04 -5.06 -20.00
C ARG A 2 6.44 -4.25 -18.75
N LYS A 3 7.72 -3.91 -18.59
CA LYS A 3 8.21 -3.03 -17.51
C LYS A 3 8.28 -1.55 -17.93
N ARG A 4 8.24 -0.65 -16.96
CA ARG A 4 8.43 0.81 -17.08
C ARG A 4 9.35 1.30 -15.96
N THR A 5 10.11 2.35 -16.24
CA THR A 5 10.89 3.08 -15.22
C THR A 5 10.05 4.24 -14.71
N LEU A 6 9.94 4.39 -13.38
CA LEU A 6 9.26 5.52 -12.76
C LEU A 6 10.20 6.72 -12.63
N GLY A 7 9.92 7.78 -13.39
CA GLY A 7 10.74 9.00 -13.40
C GLY A 7 12.21 8.70 -13.67
N ASN A 8 13.08 9.36 -12.90
CA ASN A 8 14.53 9.27 -13.06
C ASN A 8 15.22 8.51 -11.91
N SER A 9 14.47 7.85 -11.01
CA SER A 9 15.03 7.14 -9.85
C SER A 9 15.60 5.76 -10.19
N GLY A 10 15.33 5.25 -11.40
CA GLY A 10 15.69 3.90 -11.81
C GLY A 10 14.75 2.79 -11.32
N LEU A 11 13.69 3.15 -10.57
CA LEU A 11 12.71 2.20 -10.05
C LEU A 11 11.90 1.56 -11.19
N GLN A 12 11.99 0.24 -11.34
CA GLN A 12 11.30 -0.51 -12.40
C GLN A 12 10.04 -1.18 -11.90
N VAL A 13 8.94 -1.02 -12.64
CA VAL A 13 7.61 -1.56 -12.32
C VAL A 13 6.97 -2.23 -13.53
N SER A 14 5.97 -3.08 -13.31
CA SER A 14 5.04 -3.50 -14.36
C SER A 14 4.30 -2.29 -14.94
N ALA A 15 4.04 -2.30 -16.25
CA ALA A 15 3.29 -1.22 -16.91
C ALA A 15 1.84 -1.08 -16.41
N VAL A 16 1.32 -2.12 -15.76
CA VAL A 16 0.04 -2.14 -15.05
C VAL A 16 0.33 -2.40 -13.58
N GLY A 17 -0.19 -1.56 -12.69
CA GLY A 17 -0.16 -1.77 -11.24
C GLY A 17 -1.51 -2.25 -10.71
N LEU A 18 -1.53 -2.74 -9.48
CA LEU A 18 -2.76 -3.05 -8.74
C LEU A 18 -3.00 -1.99 -7.67
N GLY A 19 -4.13 -1.28 -7.76
CA GLY A 19 -4.64 -0.46 -6.66
C GLY A 19 -5.39 -1.32 -5.65
N CYS A 20 -4.94 -1.31 -4.40
CA CYS A 20 -5.47 -2.17 -3.34
C CYS A 20 -6.62 -1.53 -2.54
N MET A 21 -6.99 -0.28 -2.83
CA MET A 21 -8.07 0.45 -2.14
C MET A 21 -9.36 -0.38 -2.02
N GLY A 22 -9.82 -0.95 -3.13
CA GLY A 22 -11.09 -1.67 -3.21
C GLY A 22 -11.17 -2.95 -2.36
N LEU A 23 -10.05 -3.41 -1.80
CA LEU A 23 -10.03 -4.60 -0.94
C LEU A 23 -10.59 -4.33 0.45
N SER A 24 -10.50 -3.10 0.94
CA SER A 24 -11.03 -2.74 2.27
C SER A 24 -11.62 -1.34 2.37
N TYR A 25 -11.77 -0.62 1.25
CA TYR A 25 -12.26 0.76 1.23
C TYR A 25 -12.94 1.15 -0.09
N GLY A 26 -13.88 2.10 -0.03
CA GLY A 26 -14.44 2.80 -1.20
C GLY A 26 -15.51 2.07 -2.02
N TYR A 27 -15.44 0.75 -2.18
CA TYR A 27 -16.32 -0.01 -3.09
C TYR A 27 -17.30 -0.99 -2.41
N GLY A 28 -17.55 -0.80 -1.12
CA GLY A 28 -18.47 -1.62 -0.32
C GLY A 28 -17.81 -2.23 0.90
N PRO A 29 -18.38 -3.32 1.45
CA PRO A 29 -17.75 -4.06 2.55
C PRO A 29 -16.34 -4.52 2.17
N ALA A 30 -15.45 -4.56 3.15
CA ALA A 30 -14.13 -5.15 2.96
C ALA A 30 -14.26 -6.62 2.52
N VAL A 31 -13.38 -7.05 1.61
CA VAL A 31 -13.34 -8.46 1.21
C VAL A 31 -12.80 -9.30 2.36
N ASP A 32 -13.15 -10.59 2.35
CA ASP A 32 -12.49 -11.55 3.23
C ASP A 32 -10.97 -11.51 3.04
N LYS A 33 -10.22 -11.62 4.14
CA LYS A 33 -8.76 -11.49 4.13
C LYS A 33 -8.09 -12.48 3.17
N GLN A 34 -8.54 -13.74 3.15
CA GLN A 34 -7.94 -14.76 2.28
C GLN A 34 -8.26 -14.50 0.81
N VAL A 35 -9.45 -13.96 0.52
CA VAL A 35 -9.80 -13.50 -0.83
C VAL A 35 -8.89 -12.35 -1.27
N GLY A 36 -8.66 -11.37 -0.40
CA GLY A 36 -7.75 -10.25 -0.66
C GLY A 36 -6.30 -10.69 -0.92
N ILE A 37 -5.78 -11.58 -0.07
CA ILE A 37 -4.44 -12.18 -0.24
C ILE A 37 -4.36 -12.93 -1.58
N SER A 38 -5.35 -13.77 -1.86
CA SER A 38 -5.39 -14.56 -3.10
C SER A 38 -5.40 -13.66 -4.33
N LEU A 39 -6.20 -12.58 -4.32
CA LEU A 39 -6.28 -11.63 -5.43
C LEU A 39 -4.94 -10.93 -5.69
N ILE A 40 -4.29 -10.42 -4.62
CA ILE A 40 -2.98 -9.76 -4.74
C ILE A 40 -1.94 -10.75 -5.29
N ARG A 41 -1.92 -11.99 -4.79
CA ARG A 41 -1.00 -13.03 -5.27
C ARG A 41 -1.26 -13.42 -6.72
N SER A 42 -2.52 -13.56 -7.13
CA SER A 42 -2.87 -13.81 -8.53
C SER A 42 -2.46 -12.66 -9.46
N ALA A 43 -2.50 -11.41 -8.99
CA ALA A 43 -1.97 -10.29 -9.76
C ALA A 43 -0.45 -10.41 -9.96
N PHE A 44 0.29 -10.78 -8.90
CA PHE A 44 1.73 -11.05 -8.98
C PHE A 44 2.05 -12.20 -9.94
N GLU A 45 1.32 -13.32 -9.85
CA GLU A 45 1.48 -14.48 -10.76
C GLU A 45 1.25 -14.11 -12.23
N ARG A 46 0.40 -13.09 -12.49
CA ARG A 46 0.17 -12.52 -13.84
C ARG A 46 1.22 -11.49 -14.26
N GLY A 47 2.24 -11.27 -13.44
CA GLY A 47 3.38 -10.41 -13.68
C GLY A 47 3.23 -8.96 -13.22
N VAL A 48 2.24 -8.65 -12.37
CA VAL A 48 2.15 -7.33 -11.73
C VAL A 48 3.22 -7.24 -10.65
N THR A 49 4.03 -6.19 -10.70
CA THR A 49 5.10 -5.94 -9.72
C THR A 49 4.98 -4.56 -9.07
N PHE A 50 3.83 -3.89 -9.23
CA PHE A 50 3.58 -2.57 -8.65
C PHE A 50 2.24 -2.54 -7.95
N PHE A 51 2.28 -2.30 -6.65
CA PHE A 51 1.12 -2.37 -5.76
C PHE A 51 0.96 -1.03 -5.04
N ASP A 52 -0.24 -0.47 -5.10
CA ASP A 52 -0.58 0.83 -4.53
C ASP A 52 -1.57 0.66 -3.37
N THR A 53 -1.23 1.23 -2.21
CA THR A 53 -2.06 1.26 -1.00
C THR A 53 -1.97 2.63 -0.32
N ALA A 54 -2.61 2.82 0.82
CA ALA A 54 -2.53 4.04 1.64
C ALA A 54 -3.01 3.77 3.06
N GLU A 55 -2.51 4.53 4.04
CA GLU A 55 -2.95 4.42 5.44
C GLU A 55 -4.44 4.71 5.63
N VAL A 56 -5.05 5.50 4.75
CA VAL A 56 -6.47 5.89 4.84
C VAL A 56 -7.42 4.76 4.37
N TYR A 57 -6.91 3.75 3.67
CA TYR A 57 -7.73 2.64 3.20
C TYR A 57 -7.98 1.67 4.37
N GLY A 58 -9.21 1.63 4.88
CA GLY A 58 -9.59 0.84 6.04
C GLY A 58 -10.15 1.69 7.18
N PRO A 59 -9.42 2.70 7.70
CA PRO A 59 -7.99 2.97 7.63
C PRO A 59 -7.11 1.90 8.30
N PHE A 60 -5.81 1.97 8.05
CA PHE A 60 -4.72 1.15 8.59
C PHE A 60 -4.74 -0.35 8.22
N THR A 61 -5.90 -0.93 7.91
CA THR A 61 -6.03 -2.36 7.65
C THR A 61 -5.60 -2.78 6.23
N ASN A 62 -5.68 -1.87 5.23
CA ASN A 62 -5.29 -2.22 3.86
C ASN A 62 -3.79 -2.49 3.73
N GLU A 63 -2.96 -1.69 4.41
CA GLU A 63 -1.51 -1.89 4.43
C GLU A 63 -1.14 -3.22 5.09
N GLU A 64 -1.86 -3.64 6.14
CA GLU A 64 -1.64 -4.94 6.78
C GLU A 64 -1.95 -6.10 5.83
N LEU A 65 -3.07 -6.02 5.09
CA LEU A 65 -3.45 -6.99 4.08
C LEU A 65 -2.42 -7.08 2.96
N VAL A 66 -1.98 -5.93 2.43
CA VAL A 66 -0.99 -5.84 1.36
C VAL A 66 0.36 -6.40 1.82
N GLY A 67 0.82 -6.01 3.01
CA GLY A 67 2.05 -6.53 3.61
C GLY A 67 2.04 -8.04 3.77
N GLU A 68 0.96 -8.61 4.33
CA GLU A 68 0.80 -10.06 4.49
C GLU A 68 0.75 -10.80 3.14
N ALA A 69 0.06 -10.24 2.15
CA ALA A 69 -0.07 -10.85 0.83
C ALA A 69 1.28 -10.92 0.10
N LEU A 70 2.05 -9.82 0.13
CA LEU A 70 3.30 -9.61 -0.61
C LEU A 70 4.54 -10.19 0.08
N ALA A 71 4.48 -10.53 1.37
CA ALA A 71 5.64 -10.98 2.15
C ALA A 71 6.49 -12.08 1.47
N PRO A 72 5.93 -13.12 0.81
CA PRO A 72 6.75 -14.15 0.17
C PRO A 72 7.51 -13.69 -1.08
N PHE A 73 7.24 -12.49 -1.59
CA PHE A 73 7.82 -11.95 -2.83
C PHE A 73 8.19 -10.47 -2.71
N ARG A 74 8.48 -10.01 -1.47
CA ARG A 74 8.81 -8.61 -1.17
C ARG A 74 9.92 -8.05 -2.06
N ASP A 75 10.98 -8.82 -2.31
CA ASP A 75 12.14 -8.38 -3.10
C ASP A 75 11.87 -8.31 -4.62
N GLN A 76 10.70 -8.75 -5.05
CA GLN A 76 10.30 -8.80 -6.47
C GLN A 76 9.24 -7.77 -6.84
N VAL A 77 8.78 -6.98 -5.87
CA VAL A 77 7.68 -6.03 -6.04
C VAL A 77 8.05 -4.64 -5.53
N VAL A 78 7.37 -3.65 -6.09
CA VAL A 78 7.40 -2.26 -5.66
C VAL A 78 6.09 -1.95 -4.96
N ILE A 79 6.18 -1.46 -3.72
CA ILE A 79 5.04 -1.02 -2.92
C ILE A 79 5.04 0.50 -2.84
N ALA A 80 3.95 1.11 -3.31
CA ALA A 80 3.66 2.50 -3.08
C ALA A 80 2.63 2.67 -1.95
N THR A 81 2.93 3.55 -1.01
CA THR A 81 1.95 4.01 0.00
C THR A 81 1.99 5.53 0.14
N LYS A 82 1.06 6.09 0.90
CA LYS A 82 0.74 7.53 0.89
C LYS A 82 0.54 8.03 2.31
N PHE A 83 0.87 9.31 2.52
CA PHE A 83 0.50 10.06 3.73
C PHE A 83 -0.39 11.25 3.36
N GLY A 84 -0.74 12.06 4.37
CA GLY A 84 -1.31 13.39 4.17
C GLY A 84 -2.69 13.57 4.79
N PHE A 85 -3.29 12.50 5.32
CA PHE A 85 -4.53 12.59 6.08
C PHE A 85 -4.25 12.72 7.58
N ASP A 86 -5.06 13.51 8.27
CA ASP A 86 -5.06 13.57 9.72
C ASP A 86 -6.06 12.54 10.27
N ILE A 87 -5.60 11.31 10.45
CA ILE A 87 -6.43 10.19 10.92
C ILE A 87 -6.24 10.05 12.43
N ASP A 88 -7.31 10.14 13.21
CA ASP A 88 -7.22 9.85 14.65
C ASP A 88 -7.00 8.34 14.85
N PRO A 89 -5.89 7.92 15.47
CA PRO A 89 -5.57 6.51 15.67
C PRO A 89 -6.53 5.78 16.61
N LYS A 90 -7.36 6.49 17.39
CA LYS A 90 -8.31 5.90 18.34
C LYS A 90 -9.61 5.46 17.66
N ASP A 91 -10.11 6.23 16.71
CA ASP A 91 -11.41 6.00 16.07
C ASP A 91 -11.34 5.85 14.55
N GLY A 92 -10.15 6.02 13.95
CA GLY A 92 -9.93 5.93 12.51
C GLY A 92 -10.56 7.07 11.71
N LYS A 93 -11.05 8.13 12.34
CA LYS A 93 -11.70 9.23 11.62
C LYS A 93 -10.67 10.18 11.04
N GLN A 94 -10.84 10.50 9.76
CA GLN A 94 -10.10 11.55 9.08
C GLN A 94 -10.65 12.94 9.50
N ARG A 95 -9.80 13.82 10.03
CA ARG A 95 -10.14 15.17 10.52
C ARG A 95 -9.60 16.31 9.67
N GLY A 96 -9.10 15.99 8.48
CA GLY A 96 -8.50 16.94 7.56
C GLY A 96 -7.24 16.37 6.93
N LEU A 97 -6.33 17.27 6.56
CA LEU A 97 -5.06 16.95 5.94
C LEU A 97 -3.91 17.39 6.85
N ASN A 98 -2.83 16.61 6.88
CA ASN A 98 -1.64 16.91 7.64
C ASN A 98 -0.39 16.39 6.92
N SER A 99 0.40 17.31 6.36
CA SER A 99 1.69 17.03 5.71
C SER A 99 2.86 17.69 6.45
N ARG A 100 2.71 17.97 7.76
CA ARG A 100 3.82 18.48 8.57
C ARG A 100 4.93 17.43 8.66
N PRO A 101 6.22 17.81 8.56
CA PRO A 101 7.32 16.84 8.50
C PRO A 101 7.32 15.77 9.60
N GLU A 102 6.95 16.14 10.83
CA GLU A 102 6.83 15.24 11.96
C GLU A 102 5.69 14.22 11.81
N HIS A 103 4.59 14.60 11.16
CA HIS A 103 3.49 13.68 10.85
C HIS A 103 3.87 12.74 9.72
N VAL A 104 4.49 13.26 8.65
CA VAL A 104 4.99 12.44 7.53
C VAL A 104 5.91 11.32 8.03
N LYS A 105 6.85 11.65 8.93
CA LYS A 105 7.73 10.66 9.57
C LYS A 105 6.95 9.62 10.38
N LYS A 106 5.97 10.05 11.19
CA LYS A 106 5.13 9.15 11.98
C LYS A 106 4.34 8.19 11.09
N VAL A 107 3.77 8.68 10.00
CA VAL A 107 3.05 7.85 9.03
C VAL A 107 3.99 6.84 8.39
N ALA A 108 5.16 7.27 7.91
CA ALA A 108 6.15 6.36 7.32
C ALA A 108 6.53 5.21 8.26
N GLU A 109 6.84 5.51 9.53
CA GLU A 109 7.16 4.51 10.55
C GLU A 109 5.99 3.56 10.83
N ALA A 110 4.76 4.07 10.82
CA ALA A 110 3.56 3.25 11.02
C ALA A 110 3.27 2.35 9.79
N SER A 111 3.41 2.89 8.59
CA SER A 111 3.27 2.16 7.33
C SER A 111 4.29 1.03 7.20
N LEU A 112 5.56 1.27 7.55
CA LEU A 112 6.60 0.23 7.60
C LEU A 112 6.18 -0.97 8.46
N LYS A 113 5.62 -0.69 9.65
CA LYS A 113 5.13 -1.72 10.59
C LYS A 113 3.94 -2.49 10.04
N ARG A 114 2.93 -1.79 9.49
CA ARG A 114 1.72 -2.41 8.94
C ARG A 114 2.03 -3.26 7.72
N LEU A 115 2.85 -2.74 6.81
CA LEU A 115 3.34 -3.47 5.63
C LEU A 115 4.32 -4.58 5.97
N LYS A 116 4.91 -4.58 7.19
CA LYS A 116 5.95 -5.53 7.63
C LYS A 116 7.17 -5.50 6.71
N VAL A 117 7.62 -4.30 6.34
CA VAL A 117 8.79 -4.08 5.47
C VAL A 117 9.79 -3.14 6.13
N SER A 118 11.05 -3.21 5.72
CA SER A 118 12.12 -2.30 6.17
C SER A 118 12.26 -1.05 5.28
N VAL A 119 11.68 -1.06 4.08
CA VAL A 119 11.75 0.02 3.08
C VAL A 119 10.40 0.19 2.39
N ILE A 120 9.97 1.44 2.25
CA ILE A 120 8.89 1.86 1.34
C ILE A 120 9.53 2.28 0.02
N ASP A 121 9.17 1.62 -1.09
CA ASP A 121 9.82 1.84 -2.39
C ASP A 121 9.40 3.19 -3.00
N LEU A 122 8.15 3.60 -2.78
CA LEU A 122 7.62 4.90 -3.19
C LEU A 122 6.65 5.42 -2.12
N PHE A 123 6.90 6.63 -1.63
CA PHE A 123 6.08 7.27 -0.60
C PHE A 123 5.61 8.63 -1.11
N TYR A 124 4.30 8.77 -1.29
CA TYR A 124 3.64 10.00 -1.76
C TYR A 124 3.26 10.92 -0.62
#